data_AF-A0A820EF51-F1
#
_entry.id   AF-A0A820EF51-F1
#
_cell.length_a   1.000
_cell.length_b   1.000
_cell.length_c   1.000
_cell.angle_alpha   90.00
_cell.angle_beta   90.00
_cell.angle_gamma   90.00
#
_symmetry.space_group_name_H-M   'P 1'
#
loop_
_entity.id
_entity.type
_entity.pdbx_description
1 polymer ?
#
loop_
_entity_poly.entity_id
_entity_poly.type
_entity_poly.pdbx_seq_one_letter_code
_entity_poly.pdbx_strand_id
1 'polypeptide(L)'
;MGLKPCEDCFVKGYMLMAGANKLISFIEAFIKRETPISVDGTKMDIYTYDFLPVIMSDGKTIEWALTCVVNSNSQFYLPMTLSIKQQAEIISQAYGINGTNFQYLHNTLHTYRRLSLIDTFTGEIEELYAAVLIYRKYLNKHERQWLESFEKLTTKDERELAIKLRKTNNIRMRQQKLFARAYSIEPTVSAKYNRMVSV
;
A
#
# COMPACT_ATOMS: atom_id res chain seq x y z
N MET A 1 -1.90 -5.97 7.86
CA MET A 1 -3.25 -6.17 7.30
C MET A 1 -3.45 -7.67 7.24
N GLY A 2 -4.54 -8.18 7.79
CA GLY A 2 -4.77 -9.62 7.87
C GLY A 2 -6.26 -9.90 7.72
N LEU A 3 -6.58 -11.00 7.08
CA LEU A 3 -7.91 -11.60 7.16
C LEU A 3 -8.02 -12.33 8.50
N LYS A 4 -9.24 -12.69 8.92
CA LYS A 4 -9.39 -13.41 10.18
C LYS A 4 -8.65 -14.76 10.11
N PRO A 5 -7.96 -15.20 11.19
CA PRO A 5 -7.42 -16.54 11.25
C PRO A 5 -8.52 -17.58 10.99
N CYS A 6 -8.19 -18.62 10.23
CA CYS A 6 -9.10 -19.71 9.90
C CYS A 6 -8.31 -21.03 9.99
N GLU A 7 -8.87 -22.02 10.68
CA GLU A 7 -8.20 -23.31 10.93
C GLU A 7 -8.27 -24.23 9.70
N ASP A 8 -9.40 -24.21 8.98
CA ASP A 8 -9.63 -25.02 7.77
C ASP A 8 -9.71 -24.16 6.50
N CYS A 9 -8.67 -23.36 6.25
CA CYS A 9 -8.60 -22.50 5.07
C CYS A 9 -7.64 -23.01 4.00
N PHE A 10 -7.94 -22.67 2.74
CA PHE A 10 -7.00 -22.80 1.64
C PHE A 10 -6.90 -21.47 0.88
N VAL A 11 -5.73 -21.25 0.29
CA VAL A 11 -5.45 -20.12 -0.62
C VAL A 11 -5.14 -20.71 -1.99
N LYS A 12 -5.77 -20.18 -3.03
CA LYS A 12 -5.42 -20.57 -4.41
C LYS A 12 -4.40 -19.61 -4.99
N GLY A 13 -3.46 -20.17 -5.74
CA GLY A 13 -2.40 -19.40 -6.40
C GLY A 13 -1.84 -20.14 -7.61
N TYR A 14 -0.73 -19.59 -8.11
CA TYR A 14 0.05 -20.21 -9.18
C TYR A 14 1.42 -20.59 -8.68
N MET A 15 1.86 -21.77 -9.07
CA MET A 15 3.24 -22.19 -8.90
C MET A 15 4.04 -21.80 -10.14
N LEU A 16 5.11 -21.04 -9.93
CA LEU A 16 6.06 -20.71 -10.99
C LEU A 16 7.22 -21.70 -10.90
N MET A 17 7.55 -22.32 -12.03
CA MET A 17 8.66 -23.27 -12.13
C MET A 17 9.78 -22.68 -12.99
N ALA A 18 11.01 -22.75 -12.50
CA ALA A 18 12.20 -22.41 -13.25
C ALA A 18 12.91 -23.69 -13.71
N GLY A 19 13.37 -23.71 -14.96
CA GLY A 19 14.27 -24.77 -15.43
C GLY A 19 15.60 -24.74 -14.68
N ALA A 20 16.28 -25.89 -14.59
CA ALA A 20 17.51 -26.03 -13.82
C ALA A 20 18.59 -24.98 -14.17
N ASN A 21 18.70 -24.63 -15.46
CA ASN A 21 19.65 -23.63 -15.96
C ASN A 21 19.32 -22.17 -15.56
N LYS A 22 18.10 -21.90 -15.06
CA LYS A 22 17.65 -20.57 -14.64
C LYS A 22 17.35 -20.49 -13.14
N LEU A 23 17.46 -21.60 -12.41
CA LEU A 23 17.04 -21.70 -11.02
C LEU A 23 17.68 -20.63 -10.13
N ILE A 24 19.00 -20.46 -10.22
CA ILE A 24 19.74 -19.47 -9.40
C ILE A 24 19.23 -18.06 -9.71
N SER A 25 19.20 -17.67 -10.99
CA SER A 25 18.73 -16.34 -11.39
C SER A 25 17.27 -16.06 -11.01
N PHE A 26 16.42 -17.10 -11.02
CA PHE A 26 15.03 -17.01 -10.60
C PHE A 26 14.93 -16.75 -9.09
N ILE A 27 15.67 -17.51 -8.28
CA ILE A 27 15.71 -17.35 -6.82
C ILE A 27 16.27 -15.97 -6.45
N GLU A 28 17.35 -15.53 -7.09
CA GLU A 28 17.92 -14.19 -6.86
C GLU A 28 16.91 -13.08 -7.18
N ALA A 29 16.21 -13.17 -8.32
CA ALA A 29 15.19 -12.21 -8.71
C ALA A 29 14.00 -12.22 -7.73
N PHE A 30 13.57 -13.40 -7.30
CA PHE A 30 12.52 -13.58 -6.30
C PHE A 30 12.90 -12.95 -4.96
N ILE A 31 14.09 -13.27 -4.42
CA ILE A 31 14.58 -12.70 -3.16
C ILE A 31 14.70 -11.19 -3.26
N LYS A 32 15.25 -10.67 -4.36
CA LYS A 32 15.39 -9.22 -4.59
C LYS A 32 14.04 -8.51 -4.63
N ARG A 33 13.00 -9.13 -5.21
CA ARG A 33 11.65 -8.57 -5.26
C ARG A 33 10.98 -8.57 -3.88
N GLU A 34 11.08 -9.68 -3.16
CA GLU A 34 10.46 -9.85 -1.83
C GLU A 34 11.29 -9.29 -0.68
N THR A 35 12.41 -8.62 -0.98
CA THR A 35 13.21 -7.88 0.01
C THR A 35 12.97 -6.39 -0.18
N PRO A 36 11.90 -5.83 0.42
CA PRO A 36 11.69 -4.39 0.40
C PRO A 36 12.86 -3.66 1.07
N ILE A 37 13.31 -2.59 0.44
CA ILE A 37 14.36 -1.70 0.93
C ILE A 37 13.70 -0.34 1.20
N SER A 38 13.90 0.20 2.39
CA SER A 38 13.38 1.51 2.76
C SER A 38 14.14 2.65 2.06
N VAL A 39 13.62 3.88 2.17
CA VAL A 39 14.15 5.05 1.44
C VAL A 39 15.59 5.38 1.82
N ASP A 40 16.02 5.03 3.02
CA ASP A 40 17.38 5.15 3.56
C ASP A 40 18.30 3.97 3.18
N GLY A 41 17.83 3.01 2.39
CA GLY A 41 18.62 1.85 1.96
C GLY A 41 18.62 0.67 2.95
N THR A 42 17.85 0.76 4.04
CA THR A 42 17.77 -0.31 5.04
C THR A 42 16.89 -1.45 4.54
N LYS A 43 17.37 -2.69 4.66
CA LYS A 43 16.57 -3.88 4.36
C LYS A 43 15.42 -3.99 5.37
N MET A 44 14.19 -4.08 4.88
CA MET A 44 13.01 -4.28 5.72
C MET A 44 12.77 -5.78 5.93
N ASP A 45 12.61 -6.19 7.18
CA ASP A 45 12.47 -7.58 7.60
C ASP A 45 11.02 -8.10 7.54
N ILE A 46 10.24 -7.66 6.54
CA ILE A 46 8.79 -7.91 6.45
C ILE A 46 8.47 -9.38 6.20
N TYR A 47 9.29 -10.07 5.41
CA TYR A 47 9.05 -11.45 4.99
C TYR A 47 10.19 -12.38 5.39
N THR A 48 9.83 -13.62 5.71
CA THR A 48 10.72 -14.78 5.78
C THR A 48 10.41 -15.75 4.65
N TYR A 49 11.32 -16.66 4.35
CA TYR A 49 11.12 -17.66 3.30
C TYR A 49 10.83 -19.01 3.93
N ASP A 50 9.86 -19.71 3.36
CA ASP A 50 9.48 -21.05 3.82
C ASP A 50 9.05 -21.92 2.63
N PHE A 51 9.10 -23.24 2.82
CA PHE A 51 8.57 -24.22 1.88
C PHE A 51 7.20 -24.67 2.35
N LEU A 52 6.17 -24.38 1.56
CA LEU A 52 4.80 -24.80 1.85
C LEU A 52 4.36 -25.93 0.91
N PRO A 53 3.60 -26.92 1.42
CA PRO A 53 2.98 -27.92 0.57
C PRO A 53 1.86 -27.29 -0.25
N VAL A 54 1.85 -27.55 -1.55
CA VAL A 54 0.86 -27.06 -2.52
C VAL A 54 0.17 -28.25 -3.15
N ILE A 55 -1.16 -28.30 -3.00
CA ILE A 55 -1.99 -29.28 -3.70
C ILE A 55 -2.19 -28.80 -5.13
N MET A 56 -1.75 -29.62 -6.10
CA MET A 56 -1.84 -29.32 -7.52
C MET A 56 -3.28 -29.39 -8.02
N SER A 57 -3.54 -28.89 -9.23
CA SER A 57 -4.89 -28.82 -9.82
C SER A 57 -5.56 -30.19 -10.02
N ASP A 58 -4.79 -31.28 -10.00
CA ASP A 58 -5.31 -32.66 -10.05
C ASP A 58 -5.92 -33.13 -8.71
N GLY A 59 -5.76 -32.33 -7.63
CA GLY A 59 -6.24 -32.61 -6.29
C GLY A 59 -5.52 -33.76 -5.57
N LYS A 60 -4.43 -34.29 -6.14
CA LYS A 60 -3.74 -35.49 -5.65
C LYS A 60 -2.26 -35.28 -5.46
N THR A 61 -1.62 -34.53 -6.36
CA THR A 61 -0.19 -34.27 -6.31
C THR A 61 0.08 -33.15 -5.32
N ILE A 62 1.09 -33.34 -4.47
CA ILE A 62 1.59 -32.33 -3.53
C ILE A 62 3.01 -31.96 -3.94
N GLU A 63 3.22 -30.67 -4.19
CA GLU A 63 4.52 -30.09 -4.50
C GLU A 63 4.97 -29.18 -3.36
N TRP A 64 6.29 -29.03 -3.17
CA TRP A 64 6.84 -28.12 -2.18
C TRP A 64 7.30 -26.83 -2.86
N ALA A 65 6.63 -25.73 -2.55
CA ALA A 65 6.93 -24.44 -3.16
C ALA A 65 7.63 -23.52 -2.16
N LEU A 66 8.77 -22.95 -2.59
CA LEU A 66 9.38 -21.82 -1.89
C LEU A 66 8.44 -20.61 -2.01
N THR A 67 8.07 -20.02 -0.86
CA THR A 67 7.25 -18.82 -0.80
C THR A 67 7.81 -17.82 0.20
N CYS A 68 7.27 -16.60 0.18
CA CYS A 68 7.47 -15.59 1.21
C CYS A 68 6.28 -15.59 2.17
N VAL A 69 6.55 -15.74 3.46
CA VAL A 69 5.57 -15.61 4.53
C VAL A 69 5.88 -14.36 5.35
N VAL A 70 4.85 -13.75 5.94
CA VAL A 70 5.06 -12.56 6.77
C VAL A 70 5.86 -12.94 8.02
N ASN A 71 6.93 -12.21 8.29
CA ASN A 71 7.74 -12.37 9.49
C ASN A 71 6.98 -11.82 10.70
N SER A 72 6.49 -12.70 11.58
CA SER A 72 5.75 -12.32 12.79
C SER A 72 6.58 -11.51 13.80
N ASN A 73 7.91 -11.58 13.71
CA ASN A 73 8.83 -10.79 14.54
C ASN A 73 9.17 -9.43 13.92
N SER A 74 8.71 -9.15 12.71
CA SER A 74 8.96 -7.87 12.07
C SER A 74 8.26 -6.73 12.79
N GLN A 75 8.90 -5.56 12.87
CA GLN A 75 8.26 -4.33 13.35
C GLN A 75 7.05 -3.91 12.50
N PHE A 76 6.93 -4.45 11.28
CA PHE A 76 5.82 -4.17 10.36
C PHE A 76 4.66 -5.17 10.52
N TYR A 77 4.84 -6.23 11.32
CA TYR A 77 3.79 -7.17 11.64
C TYR A 77 2.76 -6.50 12.56
N LEU A 78 1.48 -6.69 12.24
CA LEU A 78 0.38 -6.23 13.08
C LEU A 78 -0.16 -7.44 13.84
N PRO A 79 0.10 -7.58 15.16
CA PRO A 79 -0.30 -8.76 15.93
C PRO A 79 -1.81 -8.89 16.09
N MET A 80 -2.55 -7.78 15.92
CA MET A 80 -4.01 -7.78 15.93
C MET A 80 -4.54 -7.58 14.51
N THR A 81 -5.44 -8.47 14.12
CA THR A 81 -6.19 -8.35 12.86
C THR A 81 -7.06 -7.09 12.90
N LEU A 82 -6.77 -6.16 12.00
CA LEU A 82 -7.59 -4.96 11.82
C LEU A 82 -8.96 -5.35 11.26
N SER A 83 -10.02 -4.66 11.70
CA SER A 83 -11.34 -4.80 11.07
C SER A 83 -11.29 -4.37 9.60
N ILE A 84 -12.20 -4.91 8.76
CA ILE A 84 -12.35 -4.49 7.35
C ILE A 84 -12.46 -2.97 7.24
N LYS A 85 -13.20 -2.32 8.16
CA LYS A 85 -13.35 -0.87 8.22
C LYS A 85 -12.00 -0.15 8.37
N GLN A 86 -11.19 -0.55 9.34
CA GLN A 86 -9.86 0.02 9.59
C GLN A 86 -8.90 -0.24 8.41
N GLN A 87 -8.93 -1.45 7.84
CA GLN A 87 -8.13 -1.79 6.67
C GLN A 87 -8.53 -0.91 5.48
N ALA A 88 -9.84 -0.74 5.24
CA ALA A 88 -10.36 0.05 4.14
C ALA A 88 -9.96 1.53 4.26
N GLU A 89 -10.04 2.09 5.48
CA GLU A 89 -9.62 3.46 5.75
C GLU A 89 -8.14 3.69 5.39
N ILE A 90 -7.26 2.78 5.82
CA ILE A 90 -5.82 2.85 5.53
C ILE A 90 -5.57 2.68 4.02
N ILE A 91 -6.12 1.63 3.41
CA ILE A 91 -5.89 1.30 1.98
C ILE A 91 -6.40 2.41 1.07
N SER A 92 -7.53 3.05 1.42
CA SER A 92 -8.15 4.09 0.59
C SER A 92 -7.25 5.29 0.29
N GLN A 93 -6.27 5.56 1.17
CA GLN A 93 -5.38 6.72 1.11
C GLN A 93 -3.91 6.33 0.95
N ALA A 94 -3.53 5.08 1.19
CA ALA A 94 -2.13 4.65 1.16
C ALA A 94 -1.58 4.58 -0.28
N TYR A 95 -0.37 5.10 -0.46
CA TYR A 95 0.36 5.09 -1.73
C TYR A 95 1.87 5.03 -1.49
N GLY A 96 2.59 4.54 -2.49
CA GLY A 96 4.05 4.51 -2.53
C GLY A 96 4.58 4.56 -3.96
N ILE A 97 5.89 4.33 -4.11
CA ILE A 97 6.57 4.35 -5.42
C ILE A 97 5.99 3.30 -6.41
N ASN A 98 5.34 2.26 -5.89
CA ASN A 98 4.76 1.17 -6.68
C ASN A 98 3.29 1.40 -7.06
N GLY A 99 2.69 2.52 -6.67
CA GLY A 99 1.27 2.84 -6.90
C GLY A 99 0.48 3.01 -5.60
N THR A 100 -0.85 3.03 -5.69
CA THR A 100 -1.72 3.08 -4.52
C THR A 100 -2.00 1.67 -3.99
N ASN A 101 -2.26 1.54 -2.68
CA ASN A 101 -2.69 0.25 -2.13
C ASN A 101 -4.05 -0.19 -2.70
N PHE A 102 -4.91 0.77 -3.08
CA PHE A 102 -6.14 0.48 -3.81
C PHE A 102 -5.86 -0.14 -5.18
N GLN A 103 -4.90 0.38 -5.94
CA GLN A 103 -4.50 -0.19 -7.23
C GLN A 103 -3.95 -1.61 -7.06
N TYR A 104 -3.16 -1.86 -6.02
CA TYR A 104 -2.70 -3.21 -5.67
C TYR A 104 -3.89 -4.15 -5.41
N LEU A 105 -4.82 -3.76 -4.52
CA LEU A 105 -6.00 -4.56 -4.20
C LEU A 105 -6.89 -4.82 -5.43
N HIS A 106 -7.11 -3.80 -6.25
CA HIS A 106 -7.88 -3.90 -7.50
C HIS A 106 -7.25 -4.91 -8.46
N ASN A 107 -5.94 -4.81 -8.69
CA ASN A 107 -5.21 -5.70 -9.59
C ASN A 107 -5.19 -7.15 -9.09
N THR A 108 -5.07 -7.34 -7.77
CA THR A 108 -5.15 -8.65 -7.14
C THR A 108 -6.53 -9.27 -7.37
N LEU A 109 -7.62 -8.54 -7.09
CA LEU A 109 -8.97 -9.05 -7.27
C LEU A 109 -9.29 -9.34 -8.75
N HIS A 110 -8.89 -8.44 -9.65
CA HIS A 110 -9.04 -8.65 -11.09
C HIS A 110 -8.27 -9.91 -11.55
N THR A 111 -7.07 -10.12 -11.03
CA THR A 111 -6.27 -11.32 -11.32
C THR A 111 -6.95 -12.56 -10.80
N TYR A 112 -7.41 -12.58 -9.54
CA TYR A 112 -8.15 -13.69 -8.95
C TYR A 112 -9.35 -14.11 -9.80
N ARG A 113 -10.16 -13.14 -10.25
CA ARG A 113 -11.34 -13.39 -11.09
C ARG A 113 -10.96 -13.90 -12.48
N ARG A 114 -10.00 -13.26 -13.14
CA ARG A 114 -9.52 -13.66 -14.48
C ARG A 114 -9.00 -15.09 -14.51
N LEU A 115 -8.43 -15.51 -13.39
CA LEU A 115 -7.71 -16.77 -13.22
C LEU A 115 -8.50 -17.83 -12.44
N SER A 116 -9.76 -17.54 -12.08
CA SER A 116 -10.63 -18.44 -11.32
C SER A 116 -10.02 -18.93 -9.99
N LEU A 117 -9.24 -18.08 -9.31
CA LEU A 117 -8.57 -18.38 -8.03
C LEU A 117 -9.50 -18.21 -6.81
N ILE A 118 -10.79 -18.51 -6.95
CA ILE A 118 -11.76 -18.34 -5.85
C ILE A 118 -11.44 -19.34 -4.74
N ASP A 119 -11.14 -18.81 -3.55
CA ASP A 119 -10.68 -19.53 -2.37
C ASP A 119 -11.41 -19.10 -1.09
N THR A 120 -11.00 -19.62 0.07
CA THR A 120 -11.62 -19.36 1.38
C THR A 120 -11.76 -17.87 1.68
N PHE A 121 -10.85 -17.05 1.18
CA PHE A 121 -10.70 -15.65 1.56
C PHE A 121 -11.24 -14.67 0.52
N THR A 122 -11.62 -15.17 -0.66
CA THR A 122 -12.05 -14.32 -1.78
C THR A 122 -13.23 -13.40 -1.39
N GLY A 123 -14.19 -13.90 -0.61
CA GLY A 123 -15.31 -13.09 -0.11
C GLY A 123 -14.86 -11.91 0.77
N GLU A 124 -13.97 -12.14 1.74
CA GLU A 124 -13.45 -11.06 2.59
C GLU A 124 -12.63 -10.03 1.79
N ILE A 125 -11.89 -10.46 0.76
CA ILE A 125 -11.15 -9.56 -0.15
C ILE A 125 -12.13 -8.68 -0.95
N GLU A 126 -13.24 -9.24 -1.41
CA GLU A 126 -14.30 -8.49 -2.12
C GLU A 126 -15.01 -7.49 -1.21
N GLU A 127 -15.32 -7.88 0.03
CA GLU A 127 -15.86 -6.98 1.06
C GLU A 127 -14.90 -5.83 1.36
N LEU A 128 -13.60 -6.12 1.51
CA LEU A 128 -12.58 -5.11 1.70
C LEU A 128 -12.50 -4.15 0.51
N TYR A 129 -12.54 -4.67 -0.71
CA TYR A 129 -12.55 -3.85 -1.93
C TYR A 129 -13.76 -2.91 -1.98
N ALA A 130 -14.96 -3.41 -1.68
CA ALA A 130 -16.17 -2.61 -1.61
C ALA A 130 -16.09 -1.53 -0.52
N ALA A 131 -15.56 -1.87 0.66
CA ALA A 131 -15.35 -0.93 1.75
C ALA A 131 -14.36 0.19 1.35
N VAL A 132 -13.26 -0.14 0.67
CA VAL A 132 -12.29 0.86 0.17
C VAL A 132 -12.95 1.83 -0.81
N LEU A 133 -13.79 1.33 -1.73
CA LEU A 133 -14.53 2.20 -2.66
C LEU A 133 -15.44 3.19 -1.93
N ILE A 134 -16.12 2.75 -0.88
CA ILE A 134 -16.96 3.62 -0.04
C ILE A 134 -16.10 4.71 0.61
N TYR A 135 -15.00 4.32 1.26
CA TYR A 135 -14.09 5.28 1.89
C TYR A 135 -13.52 6.31 0.92
N ARG A 136 -13.14 5.89 -0.30
CA ARG A 136 -12.66 6.80 -1.35
C ARG A 136 -13.70 7.84 -1.78
N LYS A 137 -15.00 7.54 -1.69
CA LYS A 137 -16.08 8.51 -1.97
C LYS A 137 -16.16 9.61 -0.90
N TYR A 138 -15.76 9.30 0.34
CA TYR A 138 -15.77 10.25 1.46
C TYR A 138 -14.49 11.09 1.58
N LEU A 139 -13.46 10.80 0.77
CA LEU A 139 -12.29 11.66 0.69
C LEU A 139 -12.67 13.04 0.15
N ASN A 140 -11.98 14.07 0.61
CA ASN A 140 -12.16 15.41 0.07
C ASN A 140 -11.81 15.42 -1.44
N LYS A 141 -12.43 16.34 -2.19
CA LYS A 141 -12.31 16.40 -3.66
C LYS A 141 -10.86 16.42 -4.14
N HIS A 142 -9.99 17.20 -3.49
CA HIS A 142 -8.59 17.35 -3.88
C HIS A 142 -7.81 16.05 -3.70
N GLU A 143 -7.99 15.38 -2.57
CA GLU A 143 -7.33 14.12 -2.27
C GLU A 143 -7.75 13.01 -3.21
N ARG A 144 -9.05 12.89 -3.47
CA ARG A 144 -9.58 11.92 -4.43
C ARG A 144 -9.01 12.14 -5.83
N GLN A 145 -9.05 13.38 -6.33
CA GLN A 145 -8.51 13.74 -7.65
C GLN A 145 -7.01 13.48 -7.76
N TRP A 146 -6.26 13.75 -6.70
CA TRP A 146 -4.84 13.46 -6.67
C TRP A 146 -4.58 11.95 -6.76
N LEU A 147 -5.29 11.14 -5.98
CA LEU A 147 -5.13 9.67 -6.00
C LEU A 147 -5.49 9.09 -7.38
N GLU A 148 -6.58 9.54 -7.98
CA GLU A 148 -7.00 9.14 -9.32
C GLU A 148 -5.98 9.54 -10.41
N SER A 149 -5.30 10.68 -10.24
CA SER A 149 -4.25 11.11 -11.15
C SER A 149 -2.96 10.32 -10.94
N PHE A 150 -2.60 10.06 -9.68
CA PHE A 150 -1.44 9.27 -9.30
C PHE A 150 -1.50 7.83 -9.82
N GLU A 151 -2.69 7.23 -9.83
CA GLU A 151 -2.94 5.88 -10.35
C GLU A 151 -2.70 5.74 -11.86
N LYS A 152 -2.73 6.84 -12.61
CA LYS A 152 -2.44 6.88 -14.05
C LYS A 152 -0.95 6.92 -14.37
N LEU A 153 -0.09 7.17 -13.38
CA LEU A 153 1.36 7.21 -13.57
C LEU A 153 1.89 5.78 -13.75
N THR A 154 2.68 5.57 -14.80
CA THR A 154 3.12 4.23 -15.21
C THR A 154 4.54 3.92 -14.78
N THR A 155 5.37 4.96 -14.57
CA THR A 155 6.78 4.79 -14.22
C THR A 155 7.08 5.11 -12.75
N LYS A 156 8.21 4.59 -12.25
CA LYS A 156 8.70 4.86 -10.90
C LYS A 156 9.07 6.34 -10.73
N ASP A 157 9.75 6.92 -11.71
CA ASP A 157 10.24 8.31 -11.66
C ASP A 157 9.09 9.32 -11.61
N GLU A 158 8.03 9.11 -12.39
CA GLU A 158 6.81 9.93 -12.34
C GLU A 158 6.17 9.90 -10.96
N ARG A 159 6.09 8.70 -10.35
CA ARG A 159 5.49 8.51 -9.03
C ARG A 159 6.34 9.15 -7.93
N GLU A 160 7.66 9.00 -7.99
CA GLU A 160 8.58 9.66 -7.07
C GLU A 160 8.45 11.18 -7.14
N LEU A 161 8.40 11.74 -8.35
CA LEU A 161 8.20 13.17 -8.57
C LEU A 161 6.85 13.64 -8.00
N ALA A 162 5.76 12.92 -8.28
CA ALA A 162 4.43 13.25 -7.78
C ALA A 162 4.34 13.20 -6.23
N ILE A 163 4.97 12.20 -5.60
CA ILE A 163 5.07 12.10 -4.13
C ILE A 163 5.84 13.29 -3.57
N LYS A 164 6.97 13.65 -4.18
CA LYS A 164 7.81 14.80 -3.75
C LYS A 164 7.01 16.11 -3.85
N LEU A 165 6.34 16.35 -4.97
CA LEU A 165 5.49 17.53 -5.18
C LEU A 165 4.35 17.61 -4.16
N ARG A 166 3.67 16.49 -3.86
CA ARG A 166 2.61 16.46 -2.84
C ARG A 166 3.15 16.81 -1.45
N LYS A 167 4.31 16.27 -1.06
CA LYS A 167 4.95 16.59 0.23
C LYS A 167 5.28 18.08 0.32
N THR A 168 5.90 18.67 -0.71
CA THR A 168 6.23 20.10 -0.74
C THR A 168 4.99 20.99 -0.66
N ASN A 169 3.92 20.65 -1.41
CA ASN A 169 2.67 21.41 -1.37
C ASN A 169 1.98 21.33 -0.01
N ASN A 170 1.99 20.16 0.64
CA ASN A 170 1.44 20.00 1.99
C ASN A 170 2.20 20.86 3.02
N ILE A 171 3.53 20.91 2.92
CA ILE A 171 4.37 21.77 3.77
C ILE A 171 4.02 23.24 3.55
N ARG A 172 3.94 23.68 2.28
CA ARG A 172 3.59 25.07 1.92
C ARG A 172 2.20 25.47 2.43
N MET A 173 1.19 24.61 2.26
CA MET A 173 -0.16 24.87 2.77
C MET A 173 -0.19 24.92 4.32
N ARG A 174 0.56 24.06 5.00
CA ARG A 174 0.66 24.10 6.47
C ARG A 174 1.30 25.40 6.94
N GLN A 175 2.37 25.85 6.30
CA GLN A 175 3.00 27.14 6.59
C GLN A 175 2.01 28.29 6.36
N GLN A 176 1.29 28.32 5.24
CA GLN A 176 0.29 29.35 4.96
C GLN A 176 -0.85 29.37 6.01
N LYS A 177 -1.33 28.20 6.45
CA LYS A 177 -2.33 28.12 7.53
C LYS A 177 -1.77 28.62 8.87
N LEU A 178 -0.50 28.34 9.18
CA LEU A 178 0.15 28.83 10.39
C LEU A 178 0.33 30.36 10.34
N PHE A 179 0.76 30.92 9.19
CA PHE A 179 0.83 32.36 8.98
C PHE A 179 -0.56 33.01 9.12
N ALA A 180 -1.58 32.50 8.43
CA ALA A 180 -2.93 33.03 8.53
C ALA A 180 -3.47 32.99 9.98
N ARG A 181 -3.16 31.93 10.72
CA ARG A 181 -3.49 31.83 12.16
C ARG A 181 -2.75 32.87 13.00
N ALA A 182 -1.44 33.05 12.78
CA ALA A 182 -0.65 34.06 13.48
C ALA A 182 -1.21 35.48 13.23
N TYR A 183 -1.54 35.81 11.98
CA TYR A 183 -2.17 37.09 11.63
C TYR A 183 -3.59 37.25 12.20
N SER A 184 -4.35 36.16 12.40
CA SER A 184 -5.67 36.21 13.01
C SER A 184 -5.65 36.33 14.55
N ILE A 185 -4.53 35.98 15.20
CA ILE A 185 -4.34 36.04 16.66
C ILE A 185 -3.78 37.40 17.10
N GLU A 186 -3.17 38.18 16.19
CA GLU A 186 -2.76 39.56 16.44
C GLU A 186 -3.58 40.61 15.63
N PRO A 187 -4.82 40.93 16.03
CA PRO A 187 -5.51 42.11 15.51
C PRO A 187 -4.83 43.43 15.94
N THR A 188 -3.94 43.40 16.94
CA THR A 188 -3.46 44.59 17.65
C THR A 188 -2.06 45.07 17.26
N VAL A 189 -1.28 44.32 16.49
CA VAL A 189 0.10 44.76 16.12
C VAL A 189 0.14 45.47 14.75
N SER A 190 -0.80 45.17 13.85
CA SER A 190 -0.89 45.82 12.53
C SER A 190 -1.25 47.32 12.59
N ALA A 191 -1.94 47.76 13.65
CA ALA A 191 -2.28 49.18 13.83
C ALA A 191 -1.08 50.07 14.27
N LYS A 192 0.04 49.48 14.71
CA LYS A 192 1.22 50.25 15.15
C LYS A 192 2.25 50.53 14.06
N TYR A 193 2.32 49.72 13.00
CA TYR A 193 3.30 49.92 11.93
C TYR A 193 2.87 50.89 10.83
N ASN A 194 1.56 51.12 10.62
CA ASN A 194 1.07 52.09 9.64
C ASN A 194 1.09 53.55 10.12
N ARG A 195 1.59 53.84 11.34
CA ARG A 195 1.79 55.22 11.84
C ARG A 195 3.26 55.68 11.86
N MET A 196 4.20 54.88 11.37
CA MET A 196 5.64 55.25 11.37
C MET A 196 6.23 55.50 9.97
N VAL A 197 5.41 55.50 8.91
CA VAL A 197 5.86 55.89 7.57
C VAL A 197 4.95 57.00 7.03
N SER A 198 4.99 58.14 7.72
CA SER A 198 4.50 59.40 7.19
C SER A 198 5.27 60.55 7.86
N VAL A 199 6.47 60.80 7.33
CA VAL A 199 7.11 62.12 7.26
C VAL A 199 7.72 62.23 5.87
#